data_AF-A0A917J8H2-F1
#
_entry.id   AF-A0A917J8H2-F1
#
_cell.length_a   1.000
_cell.length_b   1.000
_cell.length_c   1.000
_cell.angle_alpha   90.00
_cell.angle_beta   90.00
_cell.angle_gamma   90.00
#
_symmetry.space_group_name_H-M   'P 1'
#
loop_
_entity.id
_entity.type
_entity.pdbx_description
1 polymer ?
#
loop_
_entity_poly.entity_id
_entity_poly.type
_entity_poly.pdbx_seq_one_letter_code
_entity_poly.pdbx_strand_id
1 'polypeptide(L)'
;MSRPRISAAEQKTFFFSFRVTQAQRQALLELSANTGRRPGDLIRDKVFGGSFPRTKMARIDLACYTELKKIGVNINQLAKHANSGKLPYGIRESLIDLKRQEHHLLKLLLAHDSAAKDR
;
A
#
# COMPACT_ATOMS: atom_id res chain seq x y z
N MET A 1 -30.30 -41.18 -0.29
CA MET A 1 -29.49 -39.93 -0.25
C MET A 1 -28.32 -40.09 -1.21
N SER A 2 -28.41 -39.48 -2.39
CA SER A 2 -27.40 -39.63 -3.45
C SER A 2 -26.14 -38.81 -3.10
N ARG A 3 -24.96 -39.42 -3.19
CA ARG A 3 -23.68 -38.78 -2.85
C ARG A 3 -23.42 -37.62 -3.84
N PRO A 4 -23.09 -36.40 -3.39
CA PRO A 4 -22.78 -35.29 -4.28
C PRO A 4 -21.64 -35.66 -5.22
N ARG A 5 -21.80 -35.39 -6.52
CA ARG A 5 -20.74 -35.60 -7.52
C ARG A 5 -19.63 -34.59 -7.25
N ILE A 6 -18.46 -35.08 -6.85
CA ILE A 6 -17.24 -34.29 -6.70
C ILE A 6 -16.90 -33.68 -8.07
N SER A 7 -16.62 -32.37 -8.09
CA SER A 7 -16.30 -31.66 -9.34
C SER A 7 -15.06 -32.26 -10.00
N ALA A 8 -14.96 -32.23 -11.33
CA ALA A 8 -13.81 -32.79 -12.06
C ALA A 8 -12.46 -32.19 -11.60
N ALA A 9 -12.48 -30.95 -11.08
CA ALA A 9 -11.30 -30.26 -10.54
C ALA A 9 -10.84 -30.79 -9.16
N GLU A 10 -11.72 -31.42 -8.39
CA GLU A 10 -11.41 -31.95 -7.05
C GLU A 10 -11.08 -33.45 -7.07
N GLN A 11 -11.20 -34.10 -8.23
CA GLN A 11 -10.85 -35.49 -8.39
C GLN A 11 -9.33 -35.66 -8.23
N LYS A 12 -8.94 -36.51 -7.27
CA LYS A 12 -7.54 -36.88 -7.01
C LYS A 12 -7.06 -37.88 -8.08
N THR A 13 -6.94 -37.43 -9.33
CA THR A 13 -6.67 -38.30 -10.50
C THR A 13 -5.18 -38.66 -10.62
N PHE A 14 -4.28 -37.81 -10.12
CA PHE A 14 -2.83 -38.00 -10.26
C PHE A 14 -2.24 -38.71 -9.04
N PHE A 15 -1.41 -39.72 -9.31
CA PHE A 15 -0.67 -40.49 -8.30
C PHE A 15 0.79 -40.03 -8.23
N PHE A 16 1.30 -39.80 -7.02
CA PHE A 16 2.68 -39.40 -6.78
C PHE A 16 3.35 -40.39 -5.82
N SER A 17 4.41 -41.05 -6.28
CA SER A 17 5.23 -41.95 -5.46
C SER A 17 6.58 -41.32 -5.15
N PHE A 18 7.03 -41.41 -3.89
CA PHE A 18 8.35 -40.97 -3.48
C PHE A 18 8.98 -41.97 -2.50
N ARG A 19 10.31 -42.00 -2.47
CA ARG A 19 11.07 -42.88 -1.57
C ARG A 19 11.16 -42.23 -0.19
N VAL A 20 11.01 -43.04 0.84
CA VAL A 20 11.17 -42.64 2.25
C VAL A 20 12.11 -43.62 2.94
N THR A 21 12.78 -43.15 3.99
CA THR A 21 13.53 -44.05 4.88
C THR A 21 12.58 -44.84 5.77
N GLN A 22 13.08 -45.93 6.37
CA GLN A 22 12.29 -46.74 7.30
C GLN A 22 11.79 -45.92 8.50
N ALA A 23 12.63 -45.04 9.06
CA ALA A 23 12.27 -44.16 10.16
C ALA A 23 11.14 -43.19 9.78
N GLN A 24 11.20 -42.60 8.58
CA GLN A 24 10.15 -41.70 8.08
C GLN A 24 8.82 -42.44 7.86
N ARG A 25 8.88 -43.67 7.34
CA ARG A 25 7.70 -44.52 7.17
C ARG A 25 7.05 -44.83 8.52
N GLN A 26 7.85 -45.22 9.51
CA GLN A 26 7.34 -45.57 10.84
C GLN A 26 6.67 -44.37 11.51
N ALA A 27 7.31 -43.20 11.51
CA ALA A 27 6.75 -41.97 12.06
C ALA A 27 5.42 -41.58 11.39
N LEU A 28 5.29 -41.79 10.08
CA LEU A 28 4.05 -41.49 9.36
C LEU A 28 2.92 -42.47 9.69
N LEU A 29 3.23 -43.75 9.94
CA LEU A 29 2.26 -44.75 10.36
C LEU A 29 1.77 -44.50 11.78
N GLU A 30 2.66 -44.13 12.70
CA GLU A 30 2.30 -43.74 14.07
C GLU A 30 1.40 -42.50 14.08
N LEU A 31 1.74 -41.48 13.29
CA LEU A 31 0.92 -40.29 13.16
C LEU A 31 -0.46 -40.61 12.57
N SER A 32 -0.51 -41.53 11.60
CA SER A 32 -1.75 -42.03 11.01
C SER A 32 -2.61 -42.76 12.04
N ALA A 33 -2.02 -43.63 12.85
CA ALA A 33 -2.70 -44.33 13.93
C ALA A 33 -3.26 -43.37 14.98
N ASN A 34 -2.47 -42.37 15.39
CA ASN A 34 -2.87 -41.40 16.42
C ASN A 34 -3.98 -40.44 15.96
N THR A 35 -4.05 -40.14 14.65
CA THR A 35 -5.00 -39.17 14.10
C THR A 35 -6.21 -39.82 13.42
N GLY A 36 -6.19 -41.14 13.21
CA GLY A 36 -7.20 -41.86 12.44
C GLY A 36 -7.26 -41.48 10.95
N ARG A 37 -6.26 -40.75 10.45
CA ARG A 37 -6.20 -40.25 9.06
C ARG A 37 -5.20 -41.04 8.24
N ARG A 38 -5.44 -41.16 6.94
CA ARG A 38 -4.52 -41.85 6.03
C ARG A 38 -3.21 -41.08 5.87
N PRO A 39 -2.06 -41.77 5.74
CA PRO A 39 -0.75 -41.14 5.53
C PRO A 39 -0.72 -40.09 4.41
N GLY A 40 -1.38 -40.39 3.28
CA GLY A 40 -1.43 -39.48 2.13
C GLY A 40 -2.23 -38.20 2.39
N ASP A 41 -3.30 -38.27 3.18
CA ASP A 41 -4.08 -37.10 3.55
C ASP A 41 -3.32 -36.23 4.55
N LEU A 42 -2.57 -36.84 5.48
CA LEU A 42 -1.67 -36.12 6.39
C LEU A 42 -0.57 -35.35 5.66
N ILE A 43 0.06 -35.96 4.65
CA ILE A 43 1.05 -35.29 3.80
C ILE A 43 0.39 -34.15 3.03
N ARG A 44 -0.80 -34.38 2.47
CA ARG A 44 -1.54 -33.38 1.71
C ARG A 44 -1.91 -32.18 2.58
N ASP A 45 -2.44 -32.41 3.78
CA ASP A 45 -2.78 -31.36 4.73
C ASP A 45 -1.54 -30.56 5.13
N LYS A 46 -0.40 -31.24 5.34
CA LYS A 46 0.87 -30.57 5.68
C LYS A 46 1.46 -29.75 4.54
N VAL A 47 1.39 -30.24 3.31
CA VAL A 47 2.00 -29.61 2.12
C VAL A 47 1.08 -28.55 1.49
N PHE A 48 -0.22 -28.79 1.45
CA PHE A 48 -1.19 -27.95 0.75
C PHE A 48 -2.21 -27.27 1.68
N GLY A 49 -2.39 -27.76 2.92
CA GLY A 49 -3.30 -27.17 3.90
C GLY A 49 -2.64 -26.21 4.90
N GLY A 50 -1.34 -26.38 5.18
CA GLY A 50 -0.55 -25.51 6.05
C GLY A 50 0.11 -24.34 5.32
N SER A 51 0.67 -23.40 6.10
CA SER A 51 1.61 -22.36 5.64
C SER A 51 2.93 -23.03 5.20
N PHE A 52 2.87 -23.79 4.10
CA PHE A 52 4.06 -24.23 3.40
C PHE A 52 4.73 -22.97 2.84
N PRO A 53 6.07 -22.82 2.93
CA PRO A 53 6.74 -21.60 2.49
C PRO A 53 6.39 -21.37 1.03
N ARG A 54 5.51 -20.39 0.77
CA ARG A 54 5.23 -19.92 -0.58
C ARG A 54 6.59 -19.55 -1.16
N THR A 55 6.89 -20.14 -2.32
CA THR A 55 8.06 -19.86 -3.13
C THR A 55 8.36 -18.37 -3.01
N LYS A 56 9.56 -18.02 -2.53
CA LYS A 56 9.96 -16.63 -2.27
C LYS A 56 9.61 -15.81 -3.51
N MET A 57 8.50 -15.08 -3.48
CA MET A 57 8.38 -13.84 -4.23
C MET A 57 9.68 -13.09 -3.96
N ALA A 58 10.33 -12.59 -5.02
CA ALA A 58 11.59 -11.87 -4.89
C ALA A 58 11.50 -10.97 -3.67
N ARG A 59 12.33 -11.24 -2.66
CA ARG A 59 12.38 -10.44 -1.44
C ARG A 59 12.80 -9.05 -1.91
N ILE A 60 11.84 -8.19 -2.24
CA ILE A 60 12.04 -6.76 -2.09
C ILE A 60 12.46 -6.65 -0.63
N ASP A 61 13.74 -6.32 -0.44
CA ASP A 61 14.31 -6.16 0.89
C ASP A 61 13.35 -5.25 1.67
N LEU A 62 12.96 -5.69 2.87
CA LEU A 62 12.06 -4.91 3.72
C LEU A 62 12.64 -3.50 3.91
N ALA A 63 13.97 -3.39 3.97
CA ALA A 63 14.67 -2.11 3.98
C ALA A 63 14.36 -1.27 2.72
N CYS A 64 14.48 -1.84 1.52
CA CYS A 64 14.14 -1.16 0.27
C CYS A 64 12.67 -0.72 0.22
N TYR A 65 11.73 -1.58 0.63
CA TYR A 65 10.32 -1.21 0.72
C TYR A 65 10.09 -0.05 1.69
N THR A 66 10.74 -0.06 2.87
CA THR A 66 10.59 1.01 3.86
C THR A 66 11.16 2.34 3.35
N GLU A 67 12.28 2.32 2.63
CA GLU A 67 12.86 3.53 2.04
C GLU A 67 11.97 4.09 0.92
N LEU A 68 11.47 3.24 0.03
CA LEU A 68 10.52 3.65 -1.01
C LEU A 68 9.24 4.25 -0.41
N LYS A 69 8.74 3.68 0.70
CA LYS A 69 7.58 4.20 1.42
C LYS A 69 7.84 5.60 1.98
N LYS A 70 9.02 5.86 2.58
CA LYS A 70 9.39 7.20 3.09
C LYS A 70 9.44 8.22 1.95
N ILE A 71 10.06 7.86 0.82
CA ILE A 71 10.13 8.72 -0.38
C ILE A 71 8.71 9.07 -0.87
N GLY A 72 7.83 8.07 -0.97
CA GLY A 72 6.44 8.28 -1.40
C GLY A 72 5.65 9.19 -0.46
N VAL A 73 5.85 9.07 0.85
CA VAL A 73 5.21 9.96 1.84
C VAL A 73 5.66 11.42 1.64
N ASN A 74 6.96 11.66 1.44
CA ASN A 74 7.50 13.00 1.22
C ASN A 74 6.94 13.62 -0.05
N ILE A 75 6.90 12.87 -1.16
CA ILE A 75 6.31 13.33 -2.42
C ILE A 75 4.83 13.70 -2.23
N ASN A 76 4.07 12.89 -1.49
CA ASN A 76 2.66 13.17 -1.22
C ASN A 76 2.46 14.44 -0.38
N GLN A 77 3.34 14.71 0.58
CA GLN A 77 3.32 15.94 1.35
C GLN A 77 3.62 17.15 0.45
N LEU A 78 4.66 17.08 -0.38
CA LEU A 78 4.99 18.15 -1.33
C LEU A 78 3.85 18.42 -2.31
N ALA A 79 3.26 17.36 -2.88
CA ALA A 79 2.11 17.49 -3.77
C ALA A 79 0.91 18.11 -3.05
N LYS A 80 0.61 17.71 -1.81
CA LYS A 80 -0.44 18.34 -1.01
C LYS A 80 -0.15 19.82 -0.73
N HIS A 81 1.09 20.18 -0.42
CA HIS A 81 1.46 21.58 -0.21
C HIS A 81 1.29 22.40 -1.50
N ALA A 82 1.80 21.91 -2.63
CA ALA A 82 1.64 22.56 -3.93
C ALA A 82 0.17 22.72 -4.31
N ASN A 83 -0.64 21.68 -4.11
CA ASN A 83 -2.07 21.69 -4.43
C ASN A 83 -2.92 22.45 -3.41
N SER A 84 -2.40 22.74 -2.22
CA SER A 84 -3.20 23.32 -1.14
C SER A 84 -3.62 24.76 -1.42
N GLY A 85 -2.97 25.45 -2.36
CA GLY A 85 -3.25 26.87 -2.66
C GLY A 85 -3.19 27.77 -1.42
N LYS A 86 -2.58 27.29 -0.33
CA LYS A 86 -2.56 27.99 0.95
C LYS A 86 -1.62 29.17 0.83
N LEU A 87 -2.24 30.33 0.71
CA LEU A 87 -1.58 31.61 0.87
C LEU A 87 -0.89 31.66 2.24
N PRO A 88 0.37 32.13 2.32
CA PRO A 88 1.07 32.32 3.58
C PRO A 88 0.22 33.11 4.58
N TYR A 89 0.26 32.72 5.86
CA TYR A 89 -0.49 33.40 6.91
C TYR A 89 -0.12 34.89 6.95
N GLY A 90 -1.11 35.78 6.93
CA GLY A 90 -0.91 37.23 6.93
C GLY A 90 -0.79 37.88 5.56
N ILE A 91 -0.67 37.11 4.47
CA ILE A 91 -0.46 37.71 3.14
C ILE A 91 -1.69 38.47 2.63
N ARG A 92 -2.90 38.07 3.05
CA ARG A 92 -4.13 38.75 2.66
C ARG A 92 -4.23 40.12 3.31
N GLU A 93 -3.88 40.22 4.57
CA GLU A 93 -3.81 41.44 5.36
C GLU A 93 -2.78 42.39 4.76
N SER A 94 -1.57 41.90 4.46
CA SER A 94 -0.54 42.68 3.77
C SER A 94 -1.01 43.20 2.41
N LEU A 95 -1.69 42.37 1.61
CA LEU A 95 -2.22 42.79 0.31
C LEU A 95 -3.32 43.86 0.43
N ILE A 96 -4.17 43.79 1.47
CA ILE A 96 -5.19 44.80 1.75
C ILE A 96 -4.53 46.14 2.11
N ASP A 97 -3.51 46.12 2.95
CA ASP A 97 -2.78 47.31 3.35
C ASP A 97 -2.04 47.95 2.17
N LEU A 98 -1.39 47.13 1.34
CA LEU A 98 -0.71 47.59 0.13
C LEU A 98 -1.68 48.25 -0.86
N LYS A 99 -2.85 47.64 -1.08
CA LYS A 99 -3.90 48.21 -1.93
C LYS A 99 -4.44 49.53 -1.39
N ARG A 100 -4.56 49.67 -0.07
CA ARG A 100 -4.98 50.92 0.57
C ARG A 100 -3.94 52.02 0.38
N GLN A 101 -2.67 51.68 0.53
CA GLN A 101 -1.55 52.61 0.28
C GLN A 101 -1.51 53.06 -1.18
N GLU A 102 -1.66 52.12 -2.12
CA GLU A 102 -1.72 52.42 -3.56
C GLU A 102 -2.86 53.39 -3.89
N HIS A 103 -4.09 53.12 -3.41
CA HIS A 103 -5.22 54.03 -3.60
C HIS A 103 -5.00 55.41 -2.97
N HIS A 104 -4.33 55.48 -1.83
CA HIS A 104 -4.01 56.75 -1.19
C HIS A 104 -3.01 57.57 -2.02
N LEU A 105 -1.95 56.93 -2.50
CA LEU A 105 -0.96 57.55 -3.38
C LEU A 105 -1.59 58.02 -4.70
N LEU A 106 -2.43 57.19 -5.32
CA LEU A 106 -3.18 57.56 -6.52
C LEU A 106 -4.05 58.80 -6.31
N LYS A 107 -4.75 58.89 -5.17
CA LYS A 107 -5.54 60.07 -4.82
C LYS A 107 -4.67 61.33 -4.69
N LEU A 108 -3.52 61.22 -4.03
CA LEU A 108 -2.61 62.36 -3.86
C LEU A 108 -2.05 62.82 -5.20
N LEU A 109 -1.60 61.89 -6.04
CA LEU A 109 -1.05 62.20 -7.37
C LEU A 109 -2.10 62.84 -8.27
N LEU A 110 -3.32 62.28 -8.33
CA LEU A 110 -4.41 62.85 -9.12
C LEU A 110 -4.88 64.21 -8.59
N ALA A 111 -4.89 64.42 -7.27
CA ALA A 111 -5.22 65.72 -6.68
C ALA A 111 -4.16 66.78 -6.99
N HIS A 112 -2.87 66.41 -7.01
CA HIS A 112 -1.78 67.29 -7.40
C HIS A 112 -1.78 67.62 -8.91
N ASP A 113 -2.07 66.65 -9.78
CA ASP A 113 -2.18 66.89 -11.23
C ASP A 113 -3.38 67.77 -11.60
N SER A 114 -4.46 67.70 -10.81
CA SER A 114 -5.64 68.57 -10.99
C SER A 114 -5.35 70.03 -10.63
N ALA A 115 -4.48 70.27 -9.65
CA ALA A 115 -4.10 71.60 -9.19
C ALA A 115 -2.99 72.25 -10.05
N ALA A 116 -2.29 71.47 -10.89
CA ALA A 116 -1.24 71.95 -11.78
C ALA A 116 -1.74 72.53 -13.12
N LYS A 117 -3.07 72.53 -13.36
CA LYS A 117 -3.67 73.02 -14.62
C LYS A 117 -3.88 74.54 -14.73
N ASP A 118 -3.51 75.32 -13.72
CA ASP A 118 -3.60 76.79 -13.75
C ASP A 118 -2.21 77.47 -13.82
N ARG A 119 -1.34 77.05 -14.76
CA ARG A 119 -0.16 77.82 -15.19
C ARG A 119 0.03 77.79 -16.70
#